data_AF-A0AAV0N5G7-F1
#
_entry.id   AF-A0AAV0N5G7-F1
#
_cell.length_a   1.000
_cell.length_b   1.000
_cell.length_c   1.000
_cell.angle_alpha   90.00
_cell.angle_beta   90.00
_cell.angle_gamma   90.00
#
_symmetry.space_group_name_H-M   'P 1'
#
loop_
_entity.id
_entity.type
_entity.pdbx_description
1 polymer ?
#
loop_
_entity_poly.entity_id
_entity_poly.type
_entity_poly.pdbx_seq_one_letter_code
_entity_poly.pdbx_strand_id
1 'polypeptide(L)'
;MSNPSSSWVAQFNPGDRVEIRPRDVGFRGSWYAGTVVHREAKNTNRYVVEYDQLYADESGEKLLQETLDWVQLRPPPPPPEKKVQFKFEDEVEAFYSDGWWEGAIIAEHSGGKFAVFIRGFDEQIVLEEKDLRLPVQWVKGKWEPRFEQVQREKENSNFSKEVMKFTQGMQVEVLTDEDGLKGAWFAATIIEPSGEDKYLIEYKTLRNDDDTEFLREVIRACNIRPCPPEIIVVDGFKVWDAVDSYYNEGWWVGVIAKVLINSNYEVNFIEYDEKTTFNQADLRPHQDWLNGKWVVP
;
A
#
# COMPACT_ATOMS: atom_id res chain seq x y z
N MET A 1 -29.55 -17.77 -22.79
CA MET A 1 -29.52 -18.75 -21.69
C MET A 1 -28.69 -18.13 -20.58
N SER A 2 -29.30 -18.00 -19.40
CA SER A 2 -28.78 -17.55 -18.10
C SER A 2 -27.33 -17.01 -18.04
N ASN A 3 -27.22 -15.69 -17.78
CA ASN A 3 -26.03 -15.09 -17.16
C ASN A 3 -25.65 -15.90 -15.91
N PRO A 4 -24.37 -16.28 -15.72
CA PRO A 4 -23.92 -16.59 -14.38
C PRO A 4 -23.94 -15.27 -13.60
N SER A 5 -24.91 -15.14 -12.71
CA SER A 5 -24.92 -14.14 -11.66
C SER A 5 -23.59 -14.23 -10.92
N SER A 6 -22.69 -13.27 -11.10
CA SER A 6 -21.58 -13.06 -10.17
C SER A 6 -22.23 -12.63 -8.85
N SER A 7 -22.48 -13.59 -7.98
CA SER A 7 -23.06 -13.36 -6.66
C SER A 7 -22.07 -12.53 -5.86
N TRP A 8 -22.35 -11.23 -5.78
CA TRP A 8 -21.64 -10.27 -4.94
C TRP A 8 -21.78 -10.70 -3.48
N VAL A 9 -20.68 -11.14 -2.87
CA VAL A 9 -20.63 -11.32 -1.42
C VAL A 9 -20.23 -9.97 -0.84
N ALA A 10 -21.08 -9.37 -0.01
CA ALA A 10 -20.67 -8.23 0.79
C ALA A 10 -19.48 -8.64 1.66
N GLN A 11 -18.33 -7.98 1.47
CA GLN A 11 -17.09 -8.39 2.11
C GLN A 11 -17.04 -8.07 3.61
N PHE A 12 -17.84 -7.09 4.04
CA PHE A 12 -18.01 -6.71 5.44
C PHE A 12 -19.49 -6.46 5.77
N ASN A 13 -19.86 -6.73 7.02
CA ASN A 13 -21.19 -6.53 7.59
C ASN A 13 -21.16 -5.42 8.67
N PRO A 14 -22.30 -4.78 8.98
CA PRO A 14 -22.42 -3.93 10.15
C PRO A 14 -21.94 -4.65 11.42
N GLY A 15 -21.06 -4.00 12.19
CA GLY A 15 -20.42 -4.52 13.39
C GLY A 15 -19.10 -5.26 13.16
N ASP A 16 -18.71 -5.53 11.91
CA ASP A 16 -17.40 -6.12 11.63
C ASP A 16 -16.28 -5.16 12.05
N ARG A 17 -15.30 -5.70 12.76
CA ARG A 17 -14.06 -5.00 13.05
C ARG A 17 -13.24 -4.89 11.77
N VAL A 18 -12.61 -3.74 11.57
CA VAL A 18 -11.75 -3.47 10.41
C VAL A 18 -10.53 -2.67 10.82
N GLU A 19 -9.49 -2.76 10.01
CA GLU A 19 -8.44 -1.76 9.93
C GLU A 19 -8.70 -0.86 8.72
N ILE A 20 -8.54 0.44 8.93
CA ILE A 20 -8.95 1.52 8.05
C ILE A 20 -7.70 2.25 7.57
N ARG A 21 -7.57 2.45 6.26
CA ARG A 21 -6.52 3.27 5.65
C ARG A 21 -7.06 4.68 5.35
N PRO A 22 -6.70 5.71 6.15
CA PRO A 22 -7.20 7.07 5.97
C PRO A 22 -6.66 7.73 4.70
N ARG A 23 -7.36 8.76 4.22
CA ARG A 23 -7.00 9.51 3.00
C ARG A 23 -5.96 10.62 3.25
N ASP A 24 -5.94 11.15 4.47
CA ASP A 24 -5.18 12.36 4.80
C ASP A 24 -3.67 12.17 4.63
N VAL A 25 -2.99 13.20 4.09
CA VAL A 25 -1.58 13.16 3.65
C VAL A 25 -0.61 12.78 4.78
N GLY A 26 -0.92 13.18 6.01
CA GLY A 26 -0.15 12.86 7.22
C GLY A 26 -0.38 11.45 7.76
N PHE A 27 -1.36 10.72 7.22
CA PHE A 27 -1.77 9.37 7.66
C PHE A 27 -1.45 8.29 6.61
N ARG A 28 -0.77 8.67 5.51
CA ARG A 28 -0.45 7.78 4.40
C ARG A 28 0.48 6.65 4.85
N GLY A 29 0.10 5.41 4.54
CA GLY A 29 0.85 4.21 4.90
C GLY A 29 0.48 3.59 6.26
N SER A 30 -0.57 4.11 6.91
CA SER A 30 -1.04 3.61 8.20
C SER A 30 -2.41 2.93 8.15
N TRP A 31 -2.67 2.10 9.15
CA TRP A 31 -3.93 1.39 9.36
C TRP A 31 -4.47 1.65 10.77
N TYR A 32 -5.65 2.24 10.87
CA TYR A 32 -6.33 2.54 12.13
C TYR A 32 -7.42 1.54 12.45
N ALA A 33 -7.57 1.19 13.72
CA ALA A 33 -8.67 0.31 14.12
C ALA A 33 -10.01 1.04 14.01
N GLY A 34 -11.04 0.30 13.58
CA GLY A 34 -12.41 0.77 13.60
C GLY A 34 -13.43 -0.33 13.40
N THR A 35 -14.68 0.09 13.21
CA THR A 35 -15.83 -0.80 13.07
C THR A 35 -16.70 -0.34 11.90
N VAL A 36 -17.18 -1.30 11.10
CA VAL A 36 -18.16 -1.02 10.04
C VAL A 36 -19.50 -0.68 10.69
N VAL A 37 -19.99 0.54 10.48
CA VAL A 37 -21.31 0.96 10.94
C VAL A 37 -22.37 0.38 10.01
N HIS A 38 -22.23 0.65 8.71
CA HIS A 38 -23.11 0.11 7.67
C HIS A 38 -22.53 0.31 6.28
N ARG A 39 -23.10 -0.37 5.28
CA ARG A 39 -22.84 -0.07 3.88
C ARG A 39 -23.62 1.18 3.47
N GLU A 40 -22.98 2.11 2.77
CA GLU A 40 -23.57 3.40 2.36
C GLU A 40 -24.86 3.19 1.53
N ALA A 41 -24.82 2.28 0.55
CA ALA A 41 -26.00 1.88 -0.21
C ALA A 41 -25.88 0.43 -0.71
N LYS A 42 -27.01 -0.22 -1.02
CA LYS A 42 -27.05 -1.64 -1.40
C LYS A 42 -26.12 -2.01 -2.57
N ASN A 43 -25.91 -1.08 -3.50
CA ASN A 43 -25.15 -1.30 -4.74
C ASN A 43 -23.79 -0.58 -4.75
N THR A 44 -23.30 -0.12 -3.60
CA THR A 44 -21.95 0.47 -3.47
C THR A 44 -21.03 -0.48 -2.71
N ASN A 45 -19.73 -0.32 -2.92
CA ASN A 45 -18.70 -0.94 -2.08
C ASN A 45 -18.17 0.02 -1.02
N ARG A 46 -18.93 1.09 -0.73
CA ARG A 46 -18.57 2.07 0.28
C ARG A 46 -19.23 1.74 1.60
N TYR A 47 -18.47 1.86 2.68
CA TYR A 47 -18.90 1.59 4.02
C TYR A 47 -18.69 2.83 4.87
N VAL A 48 -19.69 3.13 5.70
CA VAL A 48 -19.51 4.03 6.82
C VAL A 48 -18.81 3.25 7.91
N VAL A 49 -17.63 3.70 8.29
CA VAL A 49 -16.85 3.14 9.39
C VAL A 49 -16.73 4.17 10.50
N GLU A 50 -16.59 3.69 11.73
CA GLU A 50 -16.29 4.49 12.90
C GLU A 50 -14.90 4.10 13.40
N TYR A 51 -14.00 5.08 13.56
CA TYR A 51 -12.67 4.85 14.11
C TYR A 51 -12.75 4.59 15.61
N ASP A 52 -11.85 3.76 16.14
CA ASP A 52 -11.84 3.45 17.57
C ASP A 52 -11.28 4.59 18.44
N GLN A 53 -10.34 5.36 17.91
CA GLN A 53 -9.54 6.34 18.68
C GLN A 53 -9.39 7.71 18.01
N LEU A 54 -10.01 7.93 16.85
CA LEU A 54 -10.08 9.24 16.21
C LEU A 54 -11.44 9.86 16.50
N TYR A 55 -11.47 11.16 16.78
CA TYR A 55 -12.68 11.87 17.18
C TYR A 55 -13.05 12.92 16.14
N ALA A 56 -14.36 13.08 15.90
CA ALA A 56 -14.90 14.09 15.01
C ALA A 56 -14.93 15.50 15.65
N ASP A 57 -14.73 15.57 16.96
CA ASP A 57 -14.78 16.81 17.74
C ASP A 57 -13.58 16.92 18.69
N GLU A 58 -13.26 18.16 19.07
CA GLU A 58 -12.19 18.46 20.01
C GLU A 58 -12.52 18.02 21.45
N SER A 59 -13.79 17.75 21.75
CA SER A 59 -14.23 17.27 23.07
C SER A 59 -13.92 15.79 23.31
N GLY A 60 -13.67 15.01 22.27
CA GLY A 60 -13.47 13.57 22.38
C GLY A 60 -14.74 12.78 22.72
N GLU A 61 -15.92 13.34 22.46
CA GLU A 61 -17.20 12.69 22.80
C GLU A 61 -17.75 11.88 21.63
N LYS A 62 -17.44 12.29 20.40
CA LYS A 62 -17.90 11.62 19.19
C LYS A 62 -16.73 11.07 18.39
N LEU A 63 -16.72 9.76 18.19
CA LEU A 63 -15.77 9.11 17.30
C LEU A 63 -15.97 9.56 15.86
N LEU A 64 -14.86 9.65 15.14
CA LEU A 64 -14.85 10.01 13.74
C LEU A 64 -15.52 8.90 12.95
N GLN A 65 -16.51 9.27 12.14
CA GLN A 65 -17.08 8.39 11.14
C GLN A 65 -16.71 8.88 9.75
N GLU A 66 -16.32 7.96 8.88
CA GLU A 66 -15.99 8.24 7.50
C GLU A 66 -16.62 7.23 6.56
N THR A 67 -16.96 7.69 5.36
CA THR A 67 -17.45 6.81 4.31
C THR A 67 -16.33 6.46 3.35
N LEU A 68 -15.83 5.24 3.45
CA LEU A 68 -14.64 4.75 2.74
C LEU A 68 -14.98 3.66 1.74
N ASP A 69 -14.15 3.51 0.71
CA ASP A 69 -14.28 2.40 -0.23
C ASP A 69 -13.72 1.10 0.36
N TRP A 70 -14.20 -0.05 -0.10
CA TRP A 70 -13.80 -1.36 0.42
C TRP A 70 -12.30 -1.61 0.32
N VAL A 71 -11.61 -1.04 -0.68
CA VAL A 71 -10.15 -1.19 -0.85
C VAL A 71 -9.34 -0.51 0.26
N GLN A 72 -9.97 0.41 1.01
CA GLN A 72 -9.35 1.07 2.18
C GLN A 72 -9.61 0.31 3.48
N LEU A 73 -10.33 -0.80 3.42
CA LEU A 73 -10.71 -1.59 4.57
C LEU A 73 -10.12 -2.99 4.45
N ARG A 74 -9.58 -3.47 5.57
CA ARG A 74 -9.23 -4.87 5.75
C ARG A 74 -9.78 -5.34 7.09
N PRO A 75 -10.00 -6.64 7.33
CA PRO A 75 -10.23 -7.10 8.69
C PRO A 75 -9.02 -6.76 9.59
N PRO A 76 -9.07 -7.01 10.90
CA PRO A 76 -7.86 -7.06 11.72
C PRO A 76 -7.07 -8.32 11.39
N PRO A 77 -5.74 -8.27 11.34
CA PRO A 77 -4.94 -9.46 11.16
C PRO A 77 -5.09 -10.39 12.37
N PRO A 78 -5.08 -11.71 12.14
CA PRO A 78 -5.11 -12.67 13.22
C PRO A 78 -3.84 -12.54 14.08
N PRO A 79 -3.92 -12.85 15.39
CA PRO A 79 -2.74 -12.96 16.21
C PRO A 79 -1.76 -13.98 15.61
N PRO A 80 -0.44 -13.74 15.67
CA PRO A 80 0.53 -14.68 15.14
C PRO A 80 0.47 -16.01 15.90
N GLU A 81 0.56 -17.13 15.18
CA GLU A 81 0.48 -18.48 15.77
C GLU A 81 1.64 -18.78 16.74
N LYS A 82 2.80 -18.15 16.51
CA LYS A 82 4.00 -18.25 17.34
C LYS A 82 4.40 -16.86 17.80
N LYS A 83 4.98 -16.78 19.00
CA LYS A 83 5.59 -15.53 19.48
C LYS A 83 6.72 -15.13 18.51
N VAL A 84 6.62 -13.92 17.98
CA VAL A 84 7.60 -13.33 17.06
C VAL A 84 8.77 -12.80 17.89
N GLN A 85 10.00 -12.98 17.40
CA GLN A 85 11.19 -12.37 17.99
C GLN A 85 11.75 -11.38 16.98
N PHE A 86 11.59 -10.10 17.27
CA PHE A 86 12.08 -9.02 16.43
C PHE A 86 13.57 -8.76 16.67
N LYS A 87 14.27 -8.29 15.63
CA LYS A 87 15.68 -7.91 15.64
C LYS A 87 15.96 -6.76 14.68
N PHE A 88 17.19 -6.24 14.73
CA PHE A 88 17.70 -5.27 13.76
C PHE A 88 17.41 -5.68 12.30
N GLU A 89 16.98 -4.71 11.50
CA GLU A 89 16.55 -4.80 10.08
C GLU A 89 15.26 -5.57 9.80
N ASP A 90 14.55 -6.08 10.81
CA ASP A 90 13.22 -6.62 10.56
C ASP A 90 12.25 -5.51 10.13
N GLU A 91 11.57 -5.73 9.02
CA GLU A 91 10.41 -4.93 8.60
C GLU A 91 9.23 -5.23 9.53
N VAL A 92 8.55 -4.19 10.00
CA VAL A 92 7.49 -4.25 10.99
C VAL A 92 6.31 -3.36 10.62
N GLU A 93 5.12 -3.74 11.08
CA GLU A 93 4.05 -2.77 11.31
C GLU A 93 4.18 -2.30 12.76
N ALA A 94 4.43 -1.01 12.95
CA ALA A 94 4.69 -0.36 14.21
C ALA A 94 3.45 0.42 14.68
N PHE A 95 2.96 0.13 15.87
CA PHE A 95 1.84 0.84 16.46
C PHE A 95 2.33 2.17 17.05
N TYR A 96 1.91 3.27 16.43
CA TYR A 96 2.28 4.62 16.84
C TYR A 96 1.16 5.59 16.49
N SER A 97 0.90 6.57 17.36
CA SER A 97 -0.16 7.56 17.15
C SER A 97 -1.51 6.92 16.75
N ASP A 98 -1.90 5.86 17.45
CA ASP A 98 -3.17 5.12 17.30
C ASP A 98 -3.36 4.33 15.99
N GLY A 99 -2.32 4.28 15.15
CA GLY A 99 -2.31 3.53 13.90
C GLY A 99 -1.14 2.54 13.79
N TRP A 100 -1.27 1.53 12.93
CA TRP A 100 -0.19 0.64 12.53
C TRP A 100 0.51 1.19 11.29
N TRP A 101 1.79 1.48 11.41
CA TRP A 101 2.61 2.09 10.36
C TRP A 101 3.65 1.13 9.83
N GLU A 102 3.92 1.20 8.53
CA GLU A 102 5.03 0.45 7.96
C GLU A 102 6.39 1.05 8.39
N GLY A 103 7.31 0.21 8.85
CA GLY A 103 8.62 0.65 9.30
C GLY A 103 9.65 -0.47 9.37
N ALA A 104 10.87 -0.13 9.76
CA ALA A 104 11.96 -1.08 9.93
C ALA A 104 12.72 -0.83 11.24
N ILE A 105 13.16 -1.90 11.89
CA ILE A 105 13.97 -1.81 13.10
C ILE A 105 15.39 -1.39 12.74
N ILE A 106 15.84 -0.26 13.29
CA ILE A 106 17.16 0.33 13.04
C ILE A 106 18.10 0.26 14.25
N ALA A 107 17.61 -0.13 15.42
CA ALA A 107 18.46 -0.49 16.56
C ALA A 107 17.69 -1.32 17.59
N GLU A 108 18.43 -2.15 18.33
CA GLU A 108 17.94 -2.87 19.50
C GLU A 108 18.46 -2.20 20.78
N HIS A 109 17.57 -1.98 21.73
CA HIS A 109 17.88 -1.41 23.04
C HIS A 109 17.66 -2.44 24.15
N SER A 110 18.31 -2.22 25.29
CA SER A 110 18.11 -3.05 26.47
C SER A 110 16.65 -2.97 26.95
N GLY A 111 16.14 -4.10 27.46
CA GLY A 111 14.77 -4.18 27.97
C GLY A 111 13.68 -4.46 26.93
N GLY A 112 14.03 -4.97 25.75
CA GLY A 112 13.04 -5.38 24.73
C GLY A 112 12.42 -4.19 23.98
N LYS A 113 13.20 -3.12 23.82
CA LYS A 113 12.82 -1.92 23.08
C LYS A 113 13.59 -1.85 21.77
N PHE A 114 12.96 -1.29 20.75
CA PHE A 114 13.48 -1.21 19.40
C PHE A 114 13.36 0.22 18.90
N ALA A 115 14.43 0.77 18.32
CA ALA A 115 14.31 1.98 17.52
C ALA A 115 13.78 1.59 16.14
N VAL A 116 12.68 2.19 15.73
CA VAL A 116 11.96 1.90 14.49
C VAL A 116 11.93 3.17 13.66
N PHE A 117 12.35 3.05 12.40
CA PHE A 117 12.14 4.08 11.40
C PHE A 117 10.77 3.85 10.75
N ILE A 118 9.86 4.83 10.87
CA ILE A 118 8.55 4.76 10.23
C ILE A 118 8.65 5.36 8.83
N ARG A 119 8.18 4.63 7.82
CA ARG A 119 8.23 5.09 6.42
C ARG A 119 7.33 6.31 6.25
N GLY A 120 7.86 7.36 5.61
CA GLY A 120 7.15 8.63 5.42
C GLY A 120 7.24 9.58 6.62
N PHE A 121 8.04 9.24 7.65
CA PHE A 121 8.46 10.16 8.71
C PHE A 121 9.99 10.16 8.77
N ASP A 122 10.59 11.33 8.93
CA ASP A 122 12.04 11.47 9.08
C ASP A 122 12.54 11.12 10.49
N GLU A 123 11.63 10.79 11.41
CA GLU A 123 11.93 10.52 12.82
C GLU A 123 11.98 9.02 13.15
N GLN A 124 12.91 8.65 14.03
CA GLN A 124 12.98 7.33 14.64
C GLN A 124 12.20 7.31 15.97
N ILE A 125 11.44 6.25 16.20
CA ILE A 125 10.63 6.09 17.41
C ILE A 125 11.08 4.84 18.16
N VAL A 126 11.19 4.94 19.49
CA VAL A 126 11.55 3.81 20.34
C VAL A 126 10.28 3.13 20.86
N LEU A 127 10.05 1.88 20.44
CA LEU A 127 8.84 1.10 20.71
C LEU A 127 9.16 -0.19 21.48
N GLU A 128 8.15 -0.75 22.16
CA GLU A 128 8.24 -2.06 22.81
C GLU A 128 7.80 -3.18 21.86
N GLU A 129 8.16 -4.43 22.17
CA GLU A 129 7.78 -5.62 21.38
C GLU A 129 6.27 -5.73 21.11
N LYS A 130 5.42 -5.28 22.06
CA LYS A 130 3.95 -5.30 21.93
C LYS A 130 3.41 -4.31 20.90
N ASP A 131 4.19 -3.26 20.60
CA ASP A 131 3.85 -2.19 19.66
C ASP A 131 4.39 -2.53 18.26
N LEU A 132 4.86 -3.76 18.06
CA LEU A 132 5.37 -4.26 16.79
C LEU A 132 4.62 -5.52 16.38
N ARG A 133 4.33 -5.64 15.09
CA ARG A 133 3.81 -6.87 14.50
C ARG A 133 4.44 -7.14 13.14
N LEU A 134 4.24 -8.37 12.67
CA LEU A 134 4.65 -8.75 11.32
C LEU A 134 3.87 -7.94 10.30
N PRO A 135 4.54 -7.39 9.27
CA PRO A 135 3.85 -6.78 8.15
C PRO A 135 3.04 -7.84 7.42
N VAL A 136 1.73 -7.63 7.38
CA VAL A 136 0.76 -8.52 6.74
C VAL A 136 -0.16 -7.71 5.85
N GLN A 137 -0.73 -8.38 4.87
CA GLN A 137 -1.63 -7.77 3.91
C GLN A 137 -2.83 -8.66 3.64
N TRP A 138 -3.92 -8.00 3.28
CA TRP A 138 -5.18 -8.65 3.00
C TRP A 138 -5.39 -8.72 1.49
N VAL A 139 -5.27 -9.92 0.93
CA VAL A 139 -5.35 -10.15 -0.51
C VAL A 139 -6.35 -11.28 -0.77
N LYS A 140 -7.33 -11.04 -1.65
CA LYS A 140 -8.34 -12.04 -2.05
C LYS A 140 -9.01 -12.79 -0.88
N GLY A 141 -9.27 -12.08 0.21
CA GLY A 141 -9.95 -12.65 1.38
C GLY A 141 -9.05 -13.48 2.30
N LYS A 142 -7.72 -13.34 2.21
CA LYS A 142 -6.76 -14.03 3.06
C LYS A 142 -5.67 -13.09 3.55
N TRP A 143 -5.17 -13.35 4.75
CA TRP A 143 -3.96 -12.72 5.27
C TRP A 143 -2.73 -13.40 4.73
N GLU A 144 -1.84 -12.61 4.15
CA GLU A 144 -0.55 -13.07 3.69
C GLU A 144 0.55 -12.23 4.36
N PRO A 145 1.66 -12.84 4.81
CA PRO A 145 2.84 -12.08 5.21
C PRO A 145 3.31 -11.21 4.04
N ARG A 146 3.48 -9.91 4.28
CA ARG A 146 3.99 -8.98 3.27
C ARG A 146 5.46 -9.25 2.95
N PHE A 147 6.17 -9.80 3.94
CA PHE A 147 7.55 -10.26 3.82
C PHE A 147 7.66 -11.74 4.24
N GLU A 148 8.45 -12.54 3.53
CA GLU A 148 9.04 -13.74 4.12
C GLU A 148 10.01 -13.31 5.23
N GLN A 149 9.48 -12.98 6.40
CA GLN A 149 10.28 -13.07 7.62
C GLN A 149 10.54 -14.55 7.86
N VAL A 150 11.62 -15.04 7.23
CA VAL A 150 12.17 -16.39 7.37
C VAL A 150 12.04 -16.80 8.83
N GLN A 151 11.05 -17.65 9.11
CA GLN A 151 11.11 -18.54 10.26
C GLN A 151 12.34 -19.40 9.99
N ARG A 152 13.49 -18.97 10.53
CA ARG A 152 14.73 -19.72 10.46
C ARG A 152 14.61 -20.83 11.50
N GLU A 153 13.67 -21.74 11.28
CA GLU A 153 13.78 -23.07 11.87
C GLU A 153 15.06 -23.66 11.28
N LYS A 154 15.95 -24.10 12.17
CA LYS A 154 17.21 -24.72 11.82
C LYS A 154 16.93 -26.02 11.05
N GLU A 155 16.75 -25.93 9.75
CA GLU A 155 16.96 -27.05 8.85
C GLU A 155 17.84 -26.60 7.69
N ASN A 156 18.94 -27.35 7.51
CA ASN A 156 19.95 -27.18 6.49
C ASN A 156 19.34 -27.21 5.08
N SER A 157 18.81 -26.09 4.62
CA SER A 157 18.63 -25.83 3.20
C SER A 157 19.34 -24.52 2.89
N ASN A 158 20.24 -24.56 1.91
CA ASN A 158 20.91 -23.41 1.33
C ASN A 158 19.89 -22.54 0.56
N PHE A 159 18.89 -22.00 1.25
CA PHE A 159 18.07 -20.91 0.72
C PHE A 159 18.79 -19.62 1.07
N SER A 160 19.69 -19.20 0.19
CA SER A 160 20.11 -17.80 0.13
C SER A 160 18.84 -16.96 -0.03
N LYS A 161 18.48 -16.23 1.04
CA LYS A 161 17.42 -15.23 1.06
C LYS A 161 17.83 -14.11 0.09
N GLU A 162 17.56 -14.29 -1.19
CA GLU A 162 17.82 -13.27 -2.20
C GLU A 162 16.82 -12.12 -2.00
N VAL A 163 17.22 -11.12 -1.21
CA VAL A 163 16.71 -9.76 -1.41
C VAL A 163 16.89 -9.48 -2.89
N MET A 164 15.80 -9.25 -3.63
CA MET A 164 15.88 -9.06 -5.08
C MET A 164 16.78 -7.85 -5.34
N LYS A 165 18.01 -8.12 -5.77
CA LYS A 165 18.99 -7.07 -6.02
C LYS A 165 18.68 -6.47 -7.38
N PHE A 166 18.27 -5.21 -7.36
CA PHE A 166 18.12 -4.45 -8.59
C PHE A 166 19.49 -4.27 -9.25
N THR A 167 19.57 -4.55 -10.54
CA THR A 167 20.80 -4.42 -11.31
C THR A 167 20.79 -3.11 -12.09
N GLN A 168 21.96 -2.53 -12.32
CA GLN A 168 22.13 -1.37 -13.19
C GLN A 168 21.42 -1.58 -14.55
N GLY A 169 20.69 -0.56 -15.00
CA GLY A 169 19.89 -0.55 -16.22
C GLY A 169 18.49 -1.15 -16.08
N MET A 170 18.17 -1.81 -14.96
CA MET A 170 16.84 -2.38 -14.75
C MET A 170 15.77 -1.27 -14.73
N GLN A 171 14.69 -1.51 -15.45
CA GLN A 171 13.52 -0.63 -15.48
C GLN A 171 12.62 -0.97 -14.30
N VAL A 172 12.29 0.05 -13.52
CA VAL A 172 11.57 -0.08 -12.26
C VAL A 172 10.50 0.99 -12.15
N GLU A 173 9.61 0.81 -11.19
CA GLU A 173 8.74 1.87 -10.70
C GLU A 173 9.13 2.21 -9.27
N VAL A 174 9.11 3.50 -8.93
CA VAL A 174 9.55 4.00 -7.63
C VAL A 174 8.45 4.82 -6.98
N LEU A 175 8.32 4.67 -5.66
CA LEU A 175 7.46 5.46 -4.81
C LEU A 175 8.31 6.51 -4.09
N THR A 176 7.98 7.78 -4.26
CA THR A 176 8.62 8.89 -3.57
C THR A 176 7.69 9.49 -2.53
N ASP A 177 8.26 10.03 -1.46
CA ASP A 177 7.57 10.79 -0.43
C ASP A 177 7.60 12.31 -0.69
N GLU A 178 8.22 12.75 -1.79
CA GLU A 178 8.26 14.15 -2.19
C GLU A 178 6.86 14.74 -2.37
N ASP A 179 6.69 15.96 -1.82
CA ASP A 179 5.41 16.68 -1.86
C ASP A 179 4.96 16.93 -3.32
N GLY A 180 3.71 16.56 -3.62
CA GLY A 180 3.14 16.66 -4.96
C GLY A 180 3.36 15.42 -5.84
N LEU A 181 4.30 14.53 -5.49
CA LEU A 181 4.54 13.25 -6.17
C LEU A 181 4.11 12.05 -5.31
N LYS A 182 3.98 12.25 -3.99
CA LYS A 182 3.56 11.23 -3.03
C LYS A 182 2.26 10.54 -3.46
N GLY A 183 2.28 9.20 -3.50
CA GLY A 183 1.10 8.35 -3.77
C GLY A 183 1.06 7.73 -5.18
N ALA A 184 2.00 8.08 -6.05
CA ALA A 184 2.15 7.46 -7.37
C ALA A 184 3.44 6.65 -7.50
N TRP A 185 3.40 5.68 -8.41
CA TRP A 185 4.55 4.92 -8.86
C TRP A 185 5.11 5.52 -10.15
N PHE A 186 6.33 6.06 -10.09
CA PHE A 186 6.98 6.71 -11.23
C PHE A 186 7.96 5.77 -11.91
N ALA A 187 7.98 5.77 -13.24
CA ALA A 187 8.90 4.93 -13.98
C ALA A 187 10.34 5.48 -13.86
N ALA A 188 11.29 4.59 -13.56
CA ALA A 188 12.69 4.95 -13.38
C ALA A 188 13.62 3.83 -13.90
N THR A 189 14.91 4.14 -13.92
CA THR A 189 16.00 3.21 -14.23
C THR A 189 16.98 3.15 -13.08
N ILE A 190 17.42 1.96 -12.72
CA ILE A 190 18.47 1.75 -11.73
C ILE A 190 19.81 2.18 -12.33
N ILE A 191 20.49 3.15 -11.72
CA ILE A 191 21.81 3.61 -12.15
C ILE A 191 22.89 2.79 -11.46
N GLU A 192 22.89 2.76 -10.12
CA GLU A 192 23.86 1.99 -9.35
C GLU A 192 23.38 1.73 -7.91
N PRO A 193 23.88 0.67 -7.24
CA PRO A 193 23.69 0.50 -5.80
C PRO A 193 24.37 1.64 -5.03
N SER A 194 23.70 2.16 -4.00
CA SER A 194 24.19 3.23 -3.13
C SER A 194 24.14 2.78 -1.66
N GLY A 195 24.89 1.73 -1.34
CA GLY A 195 24.88 1.07 -0.03
C GLY A 195 24.24 -0.33 -0.09
N GLU A 196 23.84 -0.85 1.08
CA GLU A 196 23.28 -2.21 1.18
C GLU A 196 21.79 -2.28 0.77
N ASP A 197 21.01 -1.23 1.05
CA ASP A 197 19.55 -1.19 0.86
C ASP A 197 19.04 -0.02 0.00
N LYS A 198 19.93 0.70 -0.69
CA LYS A 198 19.55 1.87 -1.52
C LYS A 198 20.15 1.79 -2.92
N TYR A 199 19.49 2.48 -3.84
CA TYR A 199 19.87 2.56 -5.24
C TYR A 199 19.78 4.01 -5.69
N LEU A 200 20.80 4.47 -6.40
CA LEU A 200 20.67 5.65 -7.24
C LEU A 200 19.80 5.29 -8.43
N ILE A 201 18.72 6.01 -8.62
CA ILE A 201 17.81 5.86 -9.75
C ILE A 201 17.78 7.13 -10.58
N GLU A 202 17.31 7.00 -11.82
CA GLU A 202 17.00 8.12 -12.70
C GLU A 202 15.56 7.96 -13.18
N TYR A 203 14.72 8.96 -12.93
CA TYR A 203 13.33 8.96 -13.40
C TYR A 203 13.27 9.07 -14.92
N LYS A 204 12.24 8.48 -15.54
CA LYS A 204 12.08 8.52 -17.01
C LYS A 204 11.50 9.81 -17.55
N THR A 205 10.77 10.54 -16.71
CA THR A 205 9.97 11.70 -17.13
C THR A 205 10.24 12.91 -16.27
N LEU A 206 10.40 12.72 -14.95
CA LEU A 206 10.70 13.79 -14.01
C LEU A 206 12.07 14.42 -14.28
N ARG A 207 12.12 15.75 -14.16
CA ARG A 207 13.27 16.61 -14.44
C ARG A 207 13.81 17.22 -13.15
N ASN A 208 15.09 17.58 -13.15
CA ASN A 208 15.66 18.36 -12.06
C ASN A 208 15.12 19.81 -12.04
N ASP A 209 15.39 20.55 -10.97
CA ASP A 209 14.90 21.94 -10.77
C ASP A 209 15.22 22.89 -11.92
N ASP A 210 16.35 22.66 -12.60
CA ASP A 210 16.82 23.48 -13.73
C ASP A 210 16.24 23.02 -15.09
N ASP A 211 15.44 21.95 -15.13
CA ASP A 211 14.88 21.31 -16.34
C ASP A 211 15.93 20.94 -17.40
N THR A 212 17.14 20.59 -16.95
CA THR A 212 18.29 20.28 -17.81
C THR A 212 18.49 18.78 -18.02
N GLU A 213 18.26 18.00 -16.98
CA GLU A 213 18.50 16.55 -16.95
C GLU A 213 17.32 15.83 -16.28
N PHE A 214 17.24 14.51 -16.47
CA PHE A 214 16.30 13.71 -15.71
C PHE A 214 16.68 13.67 -14.24
N LEU A 215 15.68 13.73 -13.37
CA LEU A 215 15.87 13.73 -11.92
C LEU A 215 16.53 12.40 -11.48
N ARG A 216 17.53 12.51 -10.61
CA ARG A 216 18.21 11.37 -9.98
C ARG A 216 18.14 11.46 -8.48
N GLU A 217 17.80 10.34 -7.85
CA GLU A 217 17.62 10.27 -6.40
C GLU A 217 18.11 8.94 -5.84
N VAL A 218 18.50 8.95 -4.56
CA VAL A 218 18.86 7.73 -3.84
C VAL A 218 17.61 7.21 -3.14
N ILE A 219 17.05 6.13 -3.67
CA ILE A 219 15.81 5.53 -3.19
C ILE A 219 16.12 4.20 -2.49
N ARG A 220 15.43 3.93 -1.38
CA ARG A 220 15.55 2.66 -0.66
C ARG A 220 14.88 1.54 -1.46
N ALA A 221 15.47 0.34 -1.46
CA ALA A 221 15.01 -0.83 -2.21
C ALA A 221 13.52 -1.17 -2.01
N CYS A 222 13.01 -0.92 -0.80
CA CYS A 222 11.62 -1.13 -0.42
C CYS A 222 10.61 -0.17 -1.07
N ASN A 223 11.07 0.97 -1.60
CA ASN A 223 10.26 1.91 -2.36
C ASN A 223 10.42 1.69 -3.88
N ILE A 224 11.06 0.59 -4.28
CA ILE A 224 11.33 0.22 -5.67
C ILE A 224 10.63 -1.11 -5.95
N ARG A 225 9.94 -1.18 -7.08
CA ARG A 225 9.41 -2.42 -7.65
C ARG A 225 9.82 -2.54 -9.12
N PRO A 226 9.90 -3.73 -9.71
CA PRO A 226 10.03 -3.87 -11.16
C PRO A 226 8.88 -3.17 -11.90
N CYS A 227 8.88 -3.18 -13.23
CA CYS A 227 7.65 -2.87 -13.96
C CYS A 227 6.66 -4.05 -13.85
N PRO A 228 5.36 -3.81 -13.63
CA PRO A 228 4.37 -4.88 -13.60
C PRO A 228 4.24 -5.57 -14.96
N PRO A 229 3.93 -6.87 -14.96
CA PRO A 229 3.64 -7.59 -16.19
C PRO A 229 2.39 -7.00 -16.83
N GLU A 230 2.41 -6.95 -18.15
CA GLU A 230 1.28 -6.47 -18.93
C GLU A 230 0.13 -7.48 -18.85
N ILE A 231 -1.03 -7.04 -18.38
CA ILE A 231 -2.26 -7.82 -18.34
C ILE A 231 -3.19 -7.27 -19.41
N ILE A 232 -3.46 -8.08 -20.44
CA ILE A 232 -4.34 -7.69 -21.55
C ILE A 232 -5.79 -7.72 -21.07
N VAL A 233 -6.45 -6.56 -21.11
CA VAL A 233 -7.87 -6.40 -20.76
C VAL A 233 -8.71 -6.43 -22.04
N VAL A 234 -9.31 -7.58 -22.34
CA VAL A 234 -10.08 -7.80 -23.58
C VAL A 234 -11.51 -7.26 -23.48
N ASP A 235 -12.18 -7.44 -22.34
CA ASP A 235 -13.59 -7.08 -22.15
C ASP A 235 -13.80 -5.66 -21.59
N GLY A 236 -12.73 -4.86 -21.55
CA GLY A 236 -12.73 -3.56 -20.88
C GLY A 236 -12.81 -3.67 -19.35
N PHE A 237 -12.75 -2.51 -18.68
CA PHE A 237 -12.91 -2.43 -17.23
C PHE A 237 -14.39 -2.32 -16.83
N LYS A 238 -14.72 -2.76 -15.63
CA LYS A 238 -16.05 -2.65 -15.04
C LYS A 238 -16.03 -1.62 -13.92
N VAL A 239 -17.20 -1.05 -13.65
CA VAL A 239 -17.37 -0.22 -12.46
C VAL A 239 -16.93 -1.03 -11.24
N TRP A 240 -16.14 -0.38 -10.38
CA TRP A 240 -15.48 -0.91 -9.19
C TRP A 240 -14.19 -1.72 -9.40
N ASP A 241 -13.73 -1.91 -10.64
CA ASP A 241 -12.40 -2.48 -10.85
C ASP A 241 -11.33 -1.52 -10.31
N ALA A 242 -10.36 -2.07 -9.55
CA ALA A 242 -9.17 -1.34 -9.14
C ALA A 242 -8.19 -1.27 -10.31
N VAL A 243 -7.71 -0.07 -10.60
CA VAL A 243 -6.83 0.23 -11.72
C VAL A 243 -5.67 1.11 -11.28
N ASP A 244 -4.52 0.94 -11.92
CA ASP A 244 -3.51 1.98 -11.94
C ASP A 244 -3.79 2.89 -13.16
N SER A 245 -3.97 4.18 -12.91
CA SER A 245 -4.19 5.20 -13.93
C SER A 245 -2.91 5.98 -14.17
N TYR A 246 -2.50 6.09 -15.42
CA TYR A 246 -1.36 6.92 -15.78
C TYR A 246 -1.77 8.40 -15.81
N TYR A 247 -1.28 9.17 -14.85
CA TYR A 247 -1.61 10.58 -14.68
C TYR A 247 -0.43 11.35 -14.09
N ASN A 248 -0.16 12.57 -14.56
CA ASN A 248 1.01 13.37 -14.13
C ASN A 248 2.32 12.55 -14.07
N GLU A 249 2.54 11.76 -15.13
CA GLU A 249 3.75 10.93 -15.32
C GLU A 249 3.96 9.78 -14.32
N GLY A 250 3.00 9.54 -13.44
CA GLY A 250 3.00 8.43 -12.48
C GLY A 250 1.79 7.51 -12.66
N TRP A 251 1.89 6.31 -12.08
CA TRP A 251 0.78 5.38 -11.95
C TRP A 251 0.10 5.57 -10.60
N TRP A 252 -1.15 6.01 -10.64
CA TRP A 252 -1.98 6.31 -9.48
C TRP A 252 -3.05 5.25 -9.29
N VAL A 253 -3.20 4.76 -8.06
CA VAL A 253 -4.23 3.77 -7.75
C VAL A 253 -5.60 4.47 -7.73
N GLY A 254 -6.55 3.93 -8.49
CA GLY A 254 -7.92 4.41 -8.56
C GLY A 254 -8.92 3.29 -8.75
N VAL A 255 -10.20 3.65 -8.71
CA VAL A 255 -11.31 2.70 -8.92
C VAL A 255 -12.23 3.24 -10.01
N ILE A 256 -12.66 2.37 -10.92
CA ILE A 256 -13.59 2.75 -11.99
C ILE A 256 -14.93 3.17 -11.37
N ALA A 257 -15.26 4.45 -11.45
CA ALA A 257 -16.54 5.00 -11.00
C ALA A 257 -17.64 4.84 -12.04
N LYS A 258 -17.28 4.93 -13.34
CA LYS A 258 -18.25 4.83 -14.44
C LYS A 258 -17.58 4.33 -15.71
N VAL A 259 -18.27 3.44 -16.42
CA VAL A 259 -17.89 3.02 -17.78
C VAL A 259 -18.58 3.94 -18.79
N LEU A 260 -17.81 4.56 -19.67
CA LEU A 260 -18.27 5.48 -20.70
C LEU A 260 -18.15 4.84 -22.10
N ILE A 261 -18.66 5.52 -23.12
CA ILE A 261 -18.53 5.07 -24.51
C ILE A 261 -17.08 5.20 -25.01
N ASN A 262 -16.75 4.47 -26.08
CA ASN A 262 -15.46 4.51 -26.76
C ASN A 262 -14.26 4.17 -25.84
N SER A 263 -14.43 3.17 -24.97
CA SER A 263 -13.37 2.69 -24.07
C SER A 263 -12.80 3.79 -23.16
N ASN A 264 -13.65 4.70 -22.71
CA ASN A 264 -13.31 5.68 -21.69
C ASN A 264 -13.95 5.31 -20.36
N TYR A 265 -13.31 5.70 -19.27
CA TYR A 265 -13.72 5.37 -17.91
C TYR A 265 -13.55 6.59 -17.03
N GLU A 266 -14.53 6.87 -16.19
CA GLU A 266 -14.35 7.80 -15.08
C GLU A 266 -13.71 7.02 -13.93
N VAL A 267 -12.52 7.42 -13.50
CA VAL A 267 -11.80 6.83 -12.37
C VAL A 267 -11.90 7.76 -11.18
N ASN A 268 -12.23 7.21 -10.02
CA ASN A 268 -12.19 7.89 -8.74
C ASN A 268 -10.84 7.62 -8.05
N PHE A 269 -10.05 8.66 -7.85
CA PHE A 269 -8.85 8.60 -7.04
C PHE A 269 -9.23 8.80 -5.58
N ILE A 270 -9.44 7.67 -4.91
CA ILE A 270 -9.98 7.63 -3.55
C ILE A 270 -9.14 8.48 -2.59
N GLU A 271 -7.81 8.48 -2.76
CA GLU A 271 -6.88 9.26 -1.93
C GLU A 271 -7.08 10.79 -2.04
N TYR A 272 -7.65 11.29 -3.14
CA TYR A 272 -7.79 12.73 -3.42
C TYR A 272 -9.24 13.20 -3.53
N ASP A 273 -10.21 12.29 -3.44
CA ASP A 273 -11.63 12.53 -3.72
C ASP A 273 -11.87 13.22 -5.08
N GLU A 274 -10.98 12.93 -6.03
CA GLU A 274 -10.99 13.49 -7.38
C GLU A 274 -11.44 12.42 -8.37
N LYS A 275 -12.21 12.84 -9.37
CA LYS A 275 -12.63 11.99 -10.48
C LYS A 275 -12.11 12.55 -11.79
N THR A 276 -11.44 11.69 -12.54
CA THR A 276 -10.87 12.04 -13.85
C THR A 276 -11.22 10.97 -14.87
N THR A 277 -11.41 11.38 -16.13
CA THR A 277 -11.71 10.47 -17.23
C THR A 277 -10.43 10.01 -17.91
N PHE A 278 -10.29 8.71 -18.09
CA PHE A 278 -9.15 8.08 -18.76
C PHE A 278 -9.62 7.22 -19.93
N ASN A 279 -8.79 7.13 -20.96
CA ASN A 279 -8.95 6.11 -21.98
C ASN A 279 -8.39 4.77 -21.47
N GLN A 280 -8.87 3.65 -22.01
CA GLN A 280 -8.35 2.32 -21.69
C GLN A 280 -6.82 2.22 -21.83
N ALA A 281 -6.21 2.94 -22.77
CA ALA A 281 -4.76 2.93 -22.98
C ALA A 281 -3.96 3.51 -21.80
N ASP A 282 -4.58 4.38 -21.00
CA ASP A 282 -3.96 5.03 -19.84
C ASP A 282 -4.28 4.29 -18.54
N LEU A 283 -4.92 3.12 -18.62
CA LEU A 283 -5.33 2.30 -17.49
C LEU A 283 -4.71 0.91 -17.59
N ARG A 284 -4.27 0.38 -16.46
CA ARG A 284 -3.93 -1.04 -16.32
C ARG A 284 -4.59 -1.61 -15.08
N PRO A 285 -4.84 -2.93 -15.01
CA PRO A 285 -5.28 -3.56 -13.78
C PRO A 285 -4.31 -3.24 -12.64
N HIS A 286 -4.85 -2.82 -11.51
CA HIS A 286 -4.04 -2.54 -10.34
C HIS A 286 -3.29 -3.81 -9.90
N GLN A 287 -2.00 -3.67 -9.66
CA GLN A 287 -1.12 -4.75 -9.25
C GLN A 287 -0.20 -4.30 -8.11
N ASP A 288 -0.10 -5.15 -7.10
CA ASP A 288 0.81 -4.99 -5.99
C ASP A 288 2.07 -5.82 -6.19
N TRP A 289 3.22 -5.24 -5.85
CA TRP A 289 4.51 -5.94 -5.87
C TRP A 289 4.87 -6.42 -4.48
N LEU A 290 4.89 -7.73 -4.29
CA LEU A 290 4.91 -8.37 -2.98
C LEU A 290 5.83 -9.58 -3.02
N ASN A 291 6.85 -9.63 -2.17
CA ASN A 291 7.80 -10.75 -2.07
C ASN A 291 8.41 -11.20 -3.42
N GLY A 292 8.79 -10.26 -4.26
CA GLY A 292 9.38 -10.59 -5.55
C GLY A 292 8.37 -11.09 -6.61
N LYS A 293 7.06 -10.92 -6.37
CA LYS A 293 5.99 -11.35 -7.27
C LYS A 293 4.91 -10.27 -7.41
N TRP A 294 4.27 -10.26 -8.56
CA TRP A 294 3.11 -9.41 -8.83
C TRP A 294 1.81 -10.11 -8.46
N VAL A 295 0.92 -9.38 -7.79
CA VAL A 295 -0.39 -9.86 -7.39
C VAL A 295 -1.45 -8.87 -7.83
N VAL A 296 -2.49 -9.36 -8.51
CA VAL A 296 -3.72 -8.60 -8.74
C VAL A 296 -4.59 -8.77 -7.49
N PRO A 297 -4.98 -7.71 -6.76
CA PRO A 297 -5.78 -7.81 -5.53
C PRO A 297 -7.15 -8.46 -5.69
#